data_AF-A0AAD6NBH1-F1
#
_entry.id   AF-A0AAD6NBH1-F1
#
_cell.length_a   1.000
_cell.length_b   1.000
_cell.length_c   1.000
_cell.angle_alpha   90.00
_cell.angle_beta   90.00
_cell.angle_gamma   90.00
#
_symmetry.space_group_name_H-M   'P 1'
#
loop_
_entity.id
_entity.type
_entity.pdbx_description
1 polymer ?
#
loop_
_entity_poly.entity_id
_entity_poly.type
_entity_poly.pdbx_seq_one_letter_code
_entity_poly.pdbx_strand_id
1 'polypeptide(L)'
;MPQSLRRSCAACAKAKHSCDLRAPRCSRCIKREIHCVYANIPWNVTATPGPHDRLASALDTTSSLSSRIGSIDPFDSYPQTRLPRAQVQRLIHSFLHKIAFQYYPLDLNATSNPFLISWWPLALGDPALFHVSLQTACLDEERLAQKGFQSSEILMADSVSLLRSKIGDMSLAVQDGTMNSVITLATIEFGKGNTEISEMHVNGVRRLVNMRGGINSVRQTSPLTARMISWVSMLIMGHPQFETQDDAGIGDGIPPIPEWQLDWIALSENLYDISDLDIDDEVRNVFTRLRNVFQWAQQIPFPTTRLHDLTCFVVHRLLLSTPGADNTKSSPITECIRYAIILYMFLIQGPTYYPHAVMMDMIVTQLMGHLNQLESIHRIYDSLDIWILAIGMVASMGTTKYPRFKERARVLSTSLRLETCDDALFHIKRVLWLEILQGENAFRPHWDSIIGKDPLEPPSYTIYASSSRALLS
;
A
#
# COMPACT_ATOMS: atom_id res chain seq x y z
N MET A 1 12.27 -23.06 40.55
CA MET A 1 12.30 -21.65 40.11
C MET A 1 13.54 -21.42 39.27
N PRO A 2 13.46 -20.82 38.08
CA PRO A 2 14.62 -20.73 37.20
C PRO A 2 15.62 -19.73 37.78
N GLN A 3 16.80 -20.21 38.15
CA GLN A 3 17.93 -19.36 38.50
C GLN A 3 18.30 -18.53 37.27
N SER A 4 17.94 -17.25 37.27
CA SER A 4 18.34 -16.34 36.20
C SER A 4 19.87 -16.34 36.11
N LEU A 5 20.41 -16.54 34.89
CA LEU A 5 21.82 -16.37 34.53
C LEU A 5 22.29 -14.90 34.67
N ARG A 6 21.87 -14.19 35.72
CA ARG A 6 22.24 -12.79 35.97
C ARG A 6 23.70 -12.75 36.38
N ARG A 7 24.56 -12.44 35.41
CA ARG A 7 25.93 -11.96 35.66
C ARG A 7 25.84 -10.54 36.25
N SER A 8 26.92 -10.13 36.92
CA SER A 8 27.06 -8.84 37.60
C SER A 8 26.48 -7.65 36.82
N CYS A 9 25.93 -6.64 37.51
CA CYS A 9 25.44 -5.43 36.84
C CYS A 9 26.54 -4.73 36.02
N ALA A 10 26.16 -4.00 34.98
CA ALA A 10 27.09 -3.37 34.03
C ALA A 10 28.13 -2.47 34.73
N ALA A 11 27.73 -1.73 35.76
CA ALA A 11 28.62 -0.88 36.53
C ALA A 11 29.67 -1.68 37.33
N CYS A 12 29.27 -2.78 37.99
CA CYS A 12 30.21 -3.65 38.71
C CYS A 12 31.10 -4.43 37.74
N ALA A 13 30.58 -4.88 36.60
CA ALA A 13 31.33 -5.56 35.56
C ALA A 13 32.43 -4.65 34.98
N LYS A 14 32.08 -3.41 34.62
CA LYS A 14 33.03 -2.40 34.12
C LYS A 14 34.13 -2.08 35.14
N ALA A 15 33.77 -2.03 36.42
CA ALA A 15 34.71 -1.79 37.51
C ALA A 15 35.48 -3.06 37.97
N LYS A 16 35.27 -4.22 37.34
CA LYS A 16 35.84 -5.52 37.73
C LYS A 16 35.63 -5.85 39.22
N HIS A 17 34.46 -5.53 39.75
CA HIS A 17 34.09 -5.76 41.15
C HIS A 17 32.94 -6.77 41.28
N SER A 18 32.87 -7.44 42.42
CA SER A 18 31.76 -8.34 42.76
C SER A 18 30.44 -7.57 42.92
N CYS A 19 29.35 -8.16 42.42
CA CYS A 19 27.99 -7.62 42.47
C CYS A 19 27.11 -8.56 43.29
N ASP A 20 26.33 -8.03 44.23
CA ASP A 20 25.43 -8.79 45.09
C ASP A 20 24.06 -9.08 44.45
N LEU A 21 23.90 -8.74 43.17
CA LEU A 21 22.75 -9.05 42.30
C LEU A 21 21.37 -8.61 42.83
N ARG A 22 21.32 -7.71 43.83
CA ARG A 22 20.06 -7.14 44.33
C ARG A 22 19.37 -6.32 43.24
N ALA A 23 18.06 -6.47 43.15
CA ALA A 23 17.19 -5.71 42.26
C ALA A 23 16.37 -4.70 43.09
N PRO A 24 16.10 -3.48 42.57
CA PRO A 24 16.47 -2.98 41.23
C PRO A 24 17.94 -2.52 41.12
N ARG A 25 18.64 -2.26 42.24
CA ARG A 25 20.03 -1.82 42.27
C ARG A 25 20.86 -2.64 43.26
N CYS A 26 22.12 -2.90 42.91
CA CYS A 26 23.08 -3.61 43.77
C CYS A 26 23.60 -2.69 44.89
N SER A 27 24.01 -3.24 46.04
CA SER A 27 24.38 -2.43 47.22
C SER A 27 25.59 -1.51 46.96
N ARG A 28 26.53 -1.94 46.10
CA ARG A 28 27.67 -1.09 45.69
C ARG A 28 27.24 0.09 44.83
N CYS A 29 26.32 -0.12 43.90
CA CYS A 29 25.84 0.95 43.04
C CYS A 29 24.97 1.95 43.79
N ILE A 30 24.27 1.51 44.84
CA ILE A 30 23.58 2.40 45.78
C ILE A 30 24.61 3.25 46.53
N LYS A 31 25.61 2.63 47.16
CA LYS A 31 26.62 3.35 47.96
C LYS A 31 27.47 4.33 47.14
N ARG A 32 27.69 4.05 45.85
CA ARG A 32 28.46 4.91 44.94
C ARG A 32 27.59 5.87 44.15
N GLU A 33 26.28 5.87 44.37
CA GLU A 33 25.30 6.68 43.62
C GLU A 33 25.40 6.54 42.08
N ILE A 34 25.84 5.38 41.61
CA ILE A 34 25.97 5.09 40.16
C ILE A 34 24.80 4.28 39.64
N HIS A 35 24.45 4.51 38.38
CA HIS A 35 23.36 3.82 37.70
C HIS A 35 23.63 2.31 37.58
N CYS A 36 22.69 1.48 38.04
CA CYS A 36 22.84 0.03 38.11
C CYS A 36 21.90 -0.62 37.10
N VAL A 37 22.46 -1.23 36.05
CA VAL A 37 21.70 -1.88 34.98
C VAL A 37 22.15 -3.32 34.85
N TYR A 38 21.20 -4.25 34.81
CA TYR A 38 21.45 -5.65 34.46
C TYR A 38 21.10 -5.85 32.99
N ALA A 39 21.97 -6.53 32.23
CA ALA A 39 21.81 -6.69 30.77
C ALA A 39 20.56 -7.49 30.34
N ASN A 40 19.92 -8.21 31.28
CA ASN A 40 18.81 -9.13 31.00
C ASN A 40 17.56 -8.82 31.85
N ILE A 41 17.09 -7.58 31.88
CA ILE A 41 15.80 -7.25 32.53
C ILE A 41 14.68 -7.44 31.49
N PRO A 42 13.74 -8.37 31.69
CA PRO A 42 12.52 -8.45 30.87
C PRO A 42 11.72 -7.14 31.02
N TRP A 43 11.15 -6.66 29.92
CA TRP A 43 10.50 -5.35 29.73
C TRP A 43 9.25 -5.05 30.59
N ASN A 44 9.06 -5.71 31.72
CA ASN A 44 7.91 -5.50 32.60
C ASN A 44 8.34 -5.10 34.02
N VAL A 45 8.91 -3.90 34.17
CA VAL A 45 8.82 -3.13 35.43
C VAL A 45 8.72 -1.64 35.08
N THR A 46 7.49 -1.13 35.14
CA THR A 46 7.13 0.29 35.00
C THR A 46 7.83 1.16 36.04
N ALA A 47 8.51 2.21 35.61
CA ALA A 47 8.92 3.33 36.47
C ALA A 47 8.20 4.61 36.00
N THR A 48 7.39 5.17 36.89
CA THR A 48 6.63 6.42 36.75
C THR A 48 7.54 7.65 36.62
N PRO A 49 7.19 8.67 35.80
CA PRO A 49 7.99 9.88 35.68
C PRO A 49 7.58 10.96 36.70
N GLY A 50 8.58 11.64 37.27
CA GLY A 50 8.43 12.89 38.03
C GLY A 50 9.45 13.93 37.56
N PRO A 51 9.19 15.23 37.73
CA PRO A 51 9.71 16.29 36.87
C PRO A 51 10.98 16.95 37.45
N HIS A 52 11.95 17.27 36.60
CA HIS A 52 12.61 18.60 36.52
C HIS A 52 13.76 18.60 35.49
N ASP A 53 13.54 19.50 34.53
CA ASP A 53 14.38 20.14 33.52
C ASP A 53 15.93 20.11 33.56
N ARG A 54 16.45 20.02 32.33
CA ARG A 54 17.65 20.69 31.77
C ARG A 54 19.03 20.21 32.22
N LEU A 55 19.69 19.46 31.33
CA LEU A 55 20.96 19.92 30.76
C LEU A 55 21.15 19.36 29.35
N ALA A 56 21.39 20.29 28.41
CA ALA A 56 21.75 20.01 27.04
C ALA A 56 23.14 19.36 26.94
N SER A 57 23.40 18.76 25.77
CA SER A 57 24.69 18.24 25.28
C SER A 57 25.05 16.82 25.73
N ALA A 58 24.60 15.84 24.94
CA ALA A 58 25.40 14.72 24.42
C ALA A 58 24.48 13.55 24.03
N LEU A 59 23.89 13.55 22.84
CA LEU A 59 23.27 12.36 22.25
C LEU A 59 23.28 12.49 20.71
N ASP A 60 24.48 12.55 20.16
CA ASP A 60 24.75 12.32 18.73
C ASP A 60 24.98 10.81 18.49
N THR A 61 24.08 9.98 19.00
CA THR A 61 24.28 8.51 19.07
C THR A 61 23.17 7.70 18.39
N THR A 62 22.20 8.35 17.76
CA THR A 62 21.18 7.67 16.95
C THR A 62 21.61 7.45 15.50
N SER A 63 22.67 8.12 15.02
CA SER A 63 23.22 7.86 13.67
C SER A 63 23.99 6.53 13.55
N SER A 64 24.40 5.93 14.68
CA SER A 64 25.17 4.68 14.71
C SER A 64 24.36 3.41 14.40
N LEU A 65 23.03 3.46 14.46
CA LEU A 65 22.18 2.32 14.09
C LEU A 65 21.86 2.31 12.60
N SER A 66 21.77 3.49 11.97
CA SER A 66 21.56 3.59 10.52
C SER A 66 22.83 3.26 9.73
N SER A 67 24.02 3.51 10.29
CA SER A 67 25.31 3.22 9.62
C SER A 67 25.72 1.74 9.64
N ARG A 68 24.97 0.85 10.33
CA ARG A 68 25.26 -0.60 10.38
C ARG A 68 24.50 -1.43 9.36
N ILE A 69 23.48 -0.85 8.71
CA ILE A 69 22.64 -1.56 7.72
C ILE A 69 23.42 -1.84 6.41
N GLY A 70 24.55 -1.17 6.19
CA GLY A 70 25.45 -1.39 5.04
C GLY A 70 26.81 -2.02 5.38
N SER A 71 27.07 -2.41 6.63
CA SER A 71 28.32 -3.08 7.00
C SER A 71 28.29 -4.52 6.52
N ILE A 72 29.33 -4.94 5.78
CA ILE A 72 29.64 -6.34 5.45
C ILE A 72 29.30 -7.21 6.66
N ASP A 73 28.35 -8.14 6.52
CA ASP A 73 28.07 -9.14 7.54
C ASP A 73 29.33 -10.01 7.69
N PRO A 74 30.11 -9.86 8.77
CA PRO A 74 31.39 -10.54 8.91
C PRO A 74 31.21 -12.02 9.31
N PHE A 75 29.99 -12.44 9.67
CA PHE A 75 29.70 -13.76 10.22
C PHE A 75 28.95 -14.69 9.25
N ASP A 76 28.60 -14.23 8.06
CA ASP A 76 27.87 -15.01 7.04
C ASP A 76 26.56 -15.60 7.59
N SER A 77 25.82 -14.75 8.30
CA SER A 77 24.55 -15.06 8.97
C SER A 77 23.35 -15.02 8.03
N TYR A 78 23.54 -14.60 6.77
CA TYR A 78 22.47 -14.57 5.77
C TYR A 78 22.16 -15.97 5.23
N PRO A 79 20.92 -16.21 4.74
CA PRO A 79 20.59 -17.44 4.03
C PRO A 79 21.55 -17.70 2.87
N GLN A 80 22.00 -18.95 2.74
CA GLN A 80 22.98 -19.34 1.72
C GLN A 80 22.41 -19.17 0.32
N THR A 81 23.21 -18.62 -0.59
CA THR A 81 22.84 -18.47 -2.00
C THR A 81 23.93 -19.02 -2.90
N ARG A 82 23.57 -19.40 -4.13
CA ARG A 82 24.54 -19.79 -5.16
C ARG A 82 25.28 -18.61 -5.79
N LEU A 83 24.90 -17.37 -5.48
CA LEU A 83 25.56 -16.17 -6.00
C LEU A 83 26.83 -15.83 -5.21
N PRO A 84 27.83 -15.17 -5.84
CA PRO A 84 29.00 -14.68 -5.15
C PRO A 84 28.63 -13.72 -3.99
N ARG A 85 29.28 -13.85 -2.84
CA ARG A 85 29.02 -13.04 -1.64
C ARG A 85 29.01 -11.53 -1.90
N ALA A 86 29.96 -11.04 -2.70
CA ALA A 86 30.03 -9.63 -3.06
C ALA A 86 28.80 -9.16 -3.85
N GLN A 87 28.22 -10.03 -4.69
CA GLN A 87 26.98 -9.74 -5.40
C GLN A 87 25.80 -9.73 -4.44
N VAL A 88 25.68 -10.74 -3.57
CA VAL A 88 24.62 -10.80 -2.54
C VAL A 88 24.61 -9.52 -1.70
N GLN A 89 25.76 -9.07 -1.21
CA GLN A 89 25.87 -7.85 -0.42
C GLN A 89 25.42 -6.59 -1.19
N ARG A 90 25.76 -6.48 -2.48
CA ARG A 90 25.26 -5.38 -3.32
C ARG A 90 23.76 -5.44 -3.50
N LEU A 91 23.19 -6.63 -3.73
CA LEU A 91 21.74 -6.81 -3.86
C LEU A 91 21.00 -6.48 -2.56
N ILE A 92 21.55 -6.85 -1.39
CA ILE A 92 21.02 -6.46 -0.08
C ILE A 92 20.98 -4.93 0.04
N HIS A 93 22.10 -4.27 -0.26
CA HIS A 93 22.18 -2.81 -0.22
C HIS A 93 21.18 -2.17 -1.19
N SER A 94 21.08 -2.67 -2.42
CA SER A 94 20.10 -2.22 -3.42
C SER A 94 18.67 -2.40 -2.93
N PHE A 95 18.33 -3.54 -2.31
CA PHE A 95 17.02 -3.76 -1.74
C PHE A 95 16.68 -2.73 -0.65
N LEU A 96 17.59 -2.52 0.30
CA LEU A 96 17.36 -1.67 1.47
C LEU A 96 17.36 -0.18 1.16
N HIS A 97 18.12 0.25 0.15
CA HIS A 97 18.29 1.68 -0.17
C HIS A 97 17.54 2.13 -1.42
N LYS A 98 17.02 1.21 -2.23
CA LYS A 98 16.29 1.53 -3.46
C LYS A 98 14.96 0.79 -3.55
N ILE A 99 14.97 -0.55 -3.59
CA ILE A 99 13.76 -1.33 -3.90
C ILE A 99 12.67 -1.13 -2.85
N ALA A 100 13.00 -1.14 -1.55
CA ALA A 100 12.02 -0.95 -0.48
C ALA A 100 11.25 0.38 -0.60
N PHE A 101 11.93 1.45 -1.03
CA PHE A 101 11.32 2.76 -1.24
C PHE A 101 10.54 2.86 -2.55
N GLN A 102 10.99 2.17 -3.60
CA GLN A 102 10.21 2.02 -4.83
C GLN A 102 8.95 1.19 -4.60
N TYR A 103 9.04 0.20 -3.70
CA TYR A 103 7.92 -0.66 -3.36
C TYR A 103 6.90 0.05 -2.47
N TYR A 104 7.32 0.97 -1.62
CA TYR A 104 6.39 1.73 -0.80
C TYR A 104 6.73 3.22 -0.82
N PRO A 105 6.46 3.92 -1.94
CA PRO A 105 6.82 5.33 -2.11
C PRO A 105 5.99 6.26 -1.20
N LEU A 106 4.92 5.73 -0.59
CA LEU A 106 4.10 6.43 0.37
C LEU A 106 4.76 6.63 1.74
N ASP A 107 5.84 5.91 2.04
CA ASP A 107 6.62 6.13 3.25
C ASP A 107 8.12 6.06 2.94
N LEU A 108 8.72 7.23 2.74
CA LEU A 108 10.15 7.38 2.47
C LEU A 108 11.00 7.39 3.75
N ASN A 109 10.39 7.28 4.94
CA ASN A 109 11.13 7.22 6.18
C ASN A 109 11.57 5.78 6.46
N ALA A 110 12.89 5.58 6.52
CA ALA A 110 13.49 4.26 6.76
C ALA A 110 13.07 3.60 8.08
N THR A 111 12.62 4.39 9.06
CA THR A 111 12.19 3.91 10.39
C THR A 111 10.73 3.47 10.47
N SER A 112 9.94 3.73 9.43
CA SER A 112 8.52 3.38 9.38
C SER A 112 8.12 2.62 8.12
N ASN A 113 8.96 2.65 7.06
CA ASN A 113 8.69 1.94 5.81
C ASN A 113 8.48 0.42 6.05
N PRO A 114 7.30 -0.15 5.70
CA PRO A 114 6.96 -1.54 5.99
C PRO A 114 7.94 -2.58 5.42
N PHE A 115 8.57 -2.28 4.28
CA PHE A 115 9.54 -3.21 3.67
C PHE A 115 10.85 -3.26 4.46
N LEU A 116 11.20 -2.19 5.17
CA LEU A 116 12.40 -2.15 6.00
C LEU A 116 12.14 -2.67 7.41
N ILE A 117 11.01 -2.30 8.03
CA ILE A 117 10.75 -2.64 9.44
C ILE A 117 10.05 -4.00 9.63
N SER A 118 9.40 -4.54 8.60
CA SER A 118 8.64 -5.80 8.70
C SER A 118 9.10 -6.84 7.68
N TRP A 119 9.15 -6.49 6.39
CA TRP A 119 9.52 -7.45 5.34
C TRP A 119 10.96 -7.91 5.46
N TRP A 120 11.92 -6.99 5.59
CA TRP A 120 13.33 -7.36 5.63
C TRP A 120 13.71 -8.25 6.84
N PRO A 121 13.28 -7.94 8.08
CA PRO A 121 13.48 -8.86 9.21
C PRO A 121 12.88 -10.25 8.99
N LEU A 122 11.70 -10.32 8.35
CA LEU A 122 11.08 -11.60 7.99
C LEU A 122 11.91 -12.35 6.93
N ALA A 123 12.42 -11.64 5.92
CA ALA A 123 13.27 -12.21 4.88
C ALA A 123 14.56 -12.79 5.45
N LEU A 124 15.18 -12.14 6.45
CA LEU A 124 16.37 -12.70 7.11
C LEU A 124 16.11 -14.04 7.82
N GLY A 125 14.88 -14.27 8.29
CA GLY A 125 14.46 -15.52 8.93
C GLY A 125 13.87 -16.57 7.99
N ASP A 126 13.55 -16.21 6.74
CA ASP A 126 12.94 -17.10 5.75
C ASP A 126 13.78 -17.13 4.47
N PRO A 127 14.53 -18.23 4.21
CA PRO A 127 15.38 -18.34 3.03
C PRO A 127 14.64 -18.10 1.71
N ALA A 128 13.42 -18.63 1.54
CA ALA A 128 12.67 -18.44 0.30
C ALA A 128 12.34 -16.96 0.09
N LEU A 129 11.93 -16.26 1.15
CA LEU A 129 11.64 -14.83 1.08
C LEU A 129 12.91 -14.01 0.85
N PHE A 130 14.03 -14.40 1.45
CA PHE A 130 15.34 -13.78 1.20
C PHE A 130 15.71 -13.83 -0.28
N HIS A 131 15.66 -15.02 -0.88
CA HIS A 131 15.99 -15.22 -2.29
C HIS A 131 15.10 -14.37 -3.21
N VAL A 132 13.79 -14.38 -2.98
CA VAL A 132 12.86 -13.59 -3.79
C VAL A 132 13.09 -12.09 -3.59
N SER A 133 13.41 -11.64 -2.37
CA SER A 133 13.74 -10.23 -2.09
C SER A 133 14.98 -9.79 -2.87
N LEU A 134 16.04 -10.60 -2.86
CA LEU A 134 17.25 -10.31 -3.65
C LEU A 134 16.97 -10.38 -5.16
N GLN A 135 16.08 -11.27 -5.59
CA GLN A 135 15.70 -11.39 -7.00
C GLN A 135 15.11 -10.09 -7.51
N THR A 136 14.31 -9.38 -6.71
CA THR A 136 13.72 -8.09 -7.11
C THR A 136 14.78 -7.01 -7.38
N ALA A 137 15.77 -6.89 -6.48
CA ALA A 137 16.91 -5.99 -6.68
C ALA A 137 17.77 -6.42 -7.88
N CYS A 138 17.97 -7.72 -8.05
CA CYS A 138 18.76 -8.28 -9.15
C CYS A 138 18.11 -7.99 -10.51
N LEU A 139 16.78 -8.13 -10.61
CA LEU A 139 16.03 -7.83 -11.81
C LEU A 139 16.12 -6.34 -12.18
N ASP A 140 16.04 -5.44 -11.21
CA ASP A 140 16.22 -4.00 -11.46
C ASP A 140 17.63 -3.69 -11.99
N GLU A 141 18.69 -4.26 -11.39
CA GLU A 141 20.07 -4.10 -11.88
C GLU A 141 20.28 -4.69 -13.29
N GLU A 142 19.80 -5.93 -13.52
CA GLU A 142 19.95 -6.65 -14.79
C GLU A 142 19.19 -5.97 -15.94
N ARG A 143 18.00 -5.43 -15.66
CA ARG A 143 17.22 -4.63 -16.64
C ARG A 143 17.96 -3.36 -17.03
N LEU A 144 18.48 -2.62 -16.06
CA LEU A 144 19.26 -1.41 -16.31
C LEU A 144 20.55 -1.70 -17.09
N ALA A 145 21.18 -2.85 -16.82
CA ALA A 145 22.41 -3.24 -17.50
C ALA A 145 22.18 -3.79 -18.92
N GLN A 146 20.97 -4.24 -19.26
CA GLN A 146 20.64 -4.93 -20.52
C GLN A 146 21.54 -6.14 -20.82
N LYS A 147 21.94 -6.88 -19.78
CA LYS A 147 22.92 -7.98 -19.87
C LYS A 147 22.33 -9.39 -19.67
N GLY A 148 21.00 -9.53 -19.73
CA GLY A 148 20.29 -10.79 -19.48
C GLY A 148 19.95 -11.01 -17.99
N PHE A 149 19.37 -12.16 -17.66
CA PHE A 149 18.69 -12.44 -16.37
C PHE A 149 19.29 -13.61 -15.58
N GLN A 150 20.55 -13.97 -15.82
CA GLN A 150 21.15 -15.19 -15.27
C GLN A 150 21.15 -15.23 -13.74
N SER A 151 21.45 -14.11 -13.07
CA SER A 151 21.55 -14.09 -11.61
C SER A 151 20.17 -14.12 -10.96
N SER A 152 19.19 -13.42 -11.54
CA SER A 152 17.81 -13.49 -11.06
C SER A 152 17.17 -14.86 -11.30
N GLU A 153 17.51 -15.57 -12.38
CA GLU A 153 17.08 -16.95 -12.61
C GLU A 153 17.63 -17.94 -11.56
N ILE A 154 18.87 -17.76 -11.12
CA ILE A 154 19.46 -18.56 -10.03
C ILE A 154 18.68 -18.36 -8.73
N LEU A 155 18.41 -17.11 -8.36
CA LEU A 155 17.63 -16.77 -7.15
C LEU A 155 16.18 -17.29 -7.24
N MET A 156 15.59 -17.23 -8.43
CA MET A 156 14.27 -17.80 -8.70
C MET A 156 14.25 -19.31 -8.47
N ALA A 157 15.21 -20.03 -9.05
CA ALA A 157 15.28 -21.48 -8.92
C ALA A 157 15.51 -21.91 -7.46
N ASP A 158 16.33 -21.16 -6.71
CA ASP A 158 16.54 -21.40 -5.27
C ASP A 158 15.25 -21.20 -4.47
N SER A 159 14.55 -20.07 -4.70
CA SER A 159 13.31 -19.78 -4.00
C SER A 159 12.20 -20.80 -4.29
N VAL A 160 12.03 -21.23 -5.55
CA VAL A 160 11.04 -22.24 -5.93
C VAL A 160 11.37 -23.60 -5.31
N SER A 161 12.64 -23.99 -5.27
CA SER A 161 13.08 -25.22 -4.61
C SER A 161 12.74 -25.21 -3.12
N LEU A 162 13.07 -24.11 -2.43
CA LEU A 162 12.74 -23.93 -1.02
C LEU A 162 11.23 -23.93 -0.78
N LEU A 163 10.45 -23.24 -1.61
CA LEU A 163 8.99 -23.22 -1.51
C LEU A 163 8.38 -24.61 -1.65
N ARG A 164 8.85 -25.42 -2.60
CA ARG A 164 8.37 -26.81 -2.75
C ARG A 164 8.59 -27.62 -1.48
N SER A 165 9.72 -27.43 -0.81
CA SER A 165 9.97 -28.10 0.48
C SER A 165 9.04 -27.60 1.59
N LYS A 166 8.76 -26.29 1.63
CA LYS A 166 7.87 -25.68 2.64
C LYS A 166 6.41 -26.08 2.45
N ILE A 167 5.92 -26.16 1.22
CA ILE A 167 4.51 -26.47 0.92
C ILE A 167 4.16 -27.92 1.30
N GLY A 168 5.14 -28.82 1.40
CA GLY A 168 4.94 -30.18 1.90
C GLY A 168 4.60 -30.27 3.39
N ASP A 169 4.88 -29.23 4.18
CA ASP A 169 4.56 -29.14 5.60
C ASP A 169 3.54 -28.03 5.85
N MET A 170 2.37 -28.39 6.37
CA MET A 170 1.28 -27.44 6.60
C MET A 170 1.67 -26.25 7.49
N SER A 171 2.52 -26.46 8.49
CA SER A 171 2.95 -25.41 9.42
C SER A 171 3.89 -24.41 8.75
N LEU A 172 4.71 -24.86 7.80
CA LEU A 172 5.61 -24.02 7.02
C LEU A 172 4.89 -23.33 5.86
N ALA A 173 3.93 -24.02 5.23
CA ALA A 173 3.18 -23.54 4.08
C ALA A 173 2.38 -22.26 4.37
N VAL A 174 1.81 -22.14 5.58
CA VAL A 174 0.97 -21.00 5.97
C VAL A 174 1.76 -19.84 6.59
N GLN A 175 3.09 -19.90 6.64
CA GLN A 175 3.92 -18.81 7.18
C GLN A 175 3.88 -17.58 6.28
N ASP A 176 4.01 -16.40 6.90
CA ASP A 176 4.06 -15.11 6.19
C ASP A 176 5.15 -15.08 5.12
N GLY A 177 6.33 -15.62 5.42
CA GLY A 177 7.44 -15.70 4.49
C GLY A 177 7.12 -16.49 3.23
N THR A 178 6.42 -17.64 3.37
CA THR A 178 5.99 -18.45 2.24
C THR A 178 4.95 -17.75 1.38
N MET A 179 3.92 -17.16 1.99
CA MET A 179 2.90 -16.44 1.22
C MET A 179 3.49 -15.22 0.49
N ASN A 180 4.36 -14.46 1.17
CA ASN A 180 5.08 -13.33 0.59
C ASN A 180 5.97 -13.75 -0.59
N SER A 181 6.72 -14.84 -0.47
CA SER A 181 7.51 -15.37 -1.58
C SER A 181 6.65 -15.74 -2.78
N VAL A 182 5.52 -16.42 -2.57
CA VAL A 182 4.62 -16.85 -3.65
C VAL A 182 4.02 -15.64 -4.38
N ILE A 183 3.51 -14.64 -3.66
CA ILE A 183 2.92 -13.46 -4.30
C ILE A 183 3.96 -12.58 -5.02
N THR A 184 5.19 -12.49 -4.50
CA THR A 184 6.26 -11.78 -5.19
C THR A 184 6.74 -12.54 -6.43
N LEU A 185 6.78 -13.88 -6.42
CA LEU A 185 7.02 -14.67 -7.63
C LEU A 185 5.92 -14.46 -8.67
N ALA A 186 4.65 -14.42 -8.27
CA ALA A 186 3.54 -14.08 -9.16
C ALA A 186 3.76 -12.71 -9.83
N THR A 187 4.21 -11.72 -9.05
CA THR A 187 4.53 -10.36 -9.54
C THR A 187 5.66 -10.37 -10.56
N ILE A 188 6.74 -11.10 -10.26
CA ILE A 188 7.92 -11.20 -11.14
C ILE A 188 7.54 -11.85 -12.46
N GLU A 189 6.81 -12.98 -12.42
CA GLU A 189 6.40 -13.70 -13.62
C GLU A 189 5.42 -12.88 -14.45
N PHE A 190 4.52 -12.13 -13.81
CA PHE A 190 3.60 -11.26 -14.54
C PHE A 190 4.37 -10.16 -15.26
N GLY A 191 5.36 -9.57 -14.58
CA GLY A 191 6.23 -8.57 -15.19
C GLY A 191 7.17 -9.08 -16.26
N LYS A 192 7.28 -10.40 -16.46
CA LYS A 192 7.94 -11.03 -17.61
C LYS A 192 6.95 -11.37 -18.75
N GLY A 193 5.65 -11.14 -18.54
CA GLY A 193 4.59 -11.54 -19.47
C GLY A 193 4.12 -12.98 -19.31
N ASN A 194 4.60 -13.71 -18.30
CA ASN A 194 4.21 -15.11 -18.03
C ASN A 194 2.90 -15.17 -17.22
N THR A 195 1.81 -14.75 -17.83
CA THR A 195 0.50 -14.59 -17.16
C THR A 195 -0.03 -15.90 -16.57
N GLU A 196 0.10 -17.03 -17.28
CA GLU A 196 -0.35 -18.35 -16.80
C GLU A 196 0.39 -18.79 -15.53
N ILE A 197 1.72 -18.57 -15.48
CA ILE A 197 2.53 -18.88 -14.28
C ILE A 197 2.15 -17.96 -13.13
N SER A 198 1.88 -16.69 -13.43
CA SER A 198 1.46 -15.70 -12.44
C SER A 198 0.12 -16.09 -11.81
N GLU A 199 -0.84 -16.49 -12.64
CA GLU A 199 -2.14 -16.99 -12.21
C GLU A 199 -2.00 -18.28 -11.38
N MET A 200 -1.11 -19.19 -11.76
CA MET A 200 -0.79 -20.37 -10.95
C MET A 200 -0.31 -19.98 -9.55
N HIS A 201 0.59 -19.00 -9.44
CA HIS A 201 1.08 -18.51 -8.15
C HIS A 201 -0.01 -17.80 -7.33
N VAL A 202 -0.87 -16.97 -7.96
CA VAL A 202 -2.01 -16.33 -7.29
C VAL A 202 -2.98 -17.37 -6.74
N ASN A 203 -3.32 -18.39 -7.54
CA ASN A 203 -4.14 -19.50 -7.09
C ASN A 203 -3.49 -20.28 -5.94
N GLY A 204 -2.17 -20.45 -5.99
CA GLY A 204 -1.38 -21.04 -4.91
C GLY A 204 -1.53 -20.26 -3.60
N VAL A 205 -1.25 -18.95 -3.61
CA VAL A 205 -1.33 -18.13 -2.38
C VAL A 205 -2.76 -18.05 -1.84
N ARG A 206 -3.78 -18.01 -2.71
CA ARG A 206 -5.19 -18.06 -2.28
C ARG A 206 -5.49 -19.32 -1.46
N ARG A 207 -4.98 -20.49 -1.88
CA ARG A 207 -5.11 -21.73 -1.09
C ARG A 207 -4.39 -21.65 0.24
N LEU A 208 -3.18 -21.06 0.28
CA LEU A 208 -2.44 -20.86 1.53
C LEU A 208 -3.21 -19.96 2.52
N VAL A 209 -3.80 -18.87 2.02
CA VAL A 209 -4.64 -17.94 2.81
C VAL A 209 -5.86 -18.66 3.38
N ASN A 210 -6.55 -19.46 2.55
CA ASN A 210 -7.71 -20.24 3.00
C ASN A 210 -7.33 -21.26 4.09
N MET A 211 -6.19 -21.94 3.95
CA MET A 211 -5.69 -22.85 4.99
C MET A 211 -5.36 -22.14 6.31
N ARG A 212 -5.02 -20.85 6.27
CA ARG A 212 -4.79 -20.02 7.47
C ARG A 212 -6.09 -19.44 8.06
N GLY A 213 -7.25 -19.72 7.45
CA GLY A 213 -8.54 -19.22 7.91
C GLY A 213 -8.91 -17.85 7.35
N GLY A 214 -8.46 -17.52 6.13
CA GLY A 214 -8.85 -16.32 5.41
C GLY A 214 -7.88 -15.15 5.55
N ILE A 215 -8.13 -14.09 4.77
CA ILE A 215 -7.20 -12.97 4.65
C ILE A 215 -7.17 -12.10 5.91
N ASN A 216 -8.27 -12.01 6.65
CA ASN A 216 -8.27 -11.33 7.95
C ASN A 216 -7.40 -12.07 8.98
N SER A 217 -7.35 -13.40 8.95
CA SER A 217 -6.48 -14.21 9.82
C SER A 217 -5.00 -13.96 9.52
N VAL A 218 -4.64 -13.79 8.24
CA VAL A 218 -3.29 -13.35 7.83
C VAL A 218 -3.00 -11.96 8.39
N ARG A 219 -3.95 -11.02 8.27
CA ARG A 219 -3.78 -9.62 8.71
C ARG A 219 -3.46 -9.51 10.20
N GLN A 220 -4.09 -10.34 11.04
CA GLN A 220 -3.89 -10.31 12.50
C GLN A 220 -2.45 -10.57 12.90
N THR A 221 -1.73 -11.39 12.13
CA THR A 221 -0.32 -11.73 12.38
C THR A 221 0.67 -10.92 11.53
N SER A 222 0.31 -10.59 10.29
CA SER A 222 1.13 -9.81 9.37
C SER A 222 0.26 -8.90 8.49
N PRO A 223 0.03 -7.65 8.93
CA PRO A 223 -0.73 -6.67 8.14
C PRO A 223 -0.13 -6.39 6.76
N LEU A 224 1.21 -6.39 6.65
CA LEU A 224 1.89 -6.18 5.37
C LEU A 224 1.62 -7.32 4.39
N THR A 225 1.71 -8.57 4.84
CA THR A 225 1.43 -9.75 4.01
C THR A 225 -0.02 -9.73 3.52
N ALA A 226 -0.98 -9.44 4.39
CA ALA A 226 -2.39 -9.34 3.98
C ALA A 226 -2.63 -8.24 2.93
N ARG A 227 -2.00 -7.05 3.09
CA ARG A 227 -2.07 -5.97 2.09
C ARG A 227 -1.53 -6.42 0.74
N MET A 228 -0.30 -6.95 0.72
CA MET A 228 0.36 -7.35 -0.52
C MET A 228 -0.40 -8.46 -1.24
N ILE A 229 -0.83 -9.50 -0.53
CA ILE A 229 -1.56 -10.60 -1.14
C ILE A 229 -2.87 -10.12 -1.75
N SER A 230 -3.67 -9.36 -1.00
CA SER A 230 -4.97 -8.88 -1.49
C SER A 230 -4.80 -7.97 -2.72
N TRP A 231 -3.90 -6.99 -2.61
CA TRP A 231 -3.69 -5.97 -3.63
C TRP A 231 -3.07 -6.55 -4.91
N VAL A 232 -1.95 -7.26 -4.79
CA VAL A 232 -1.23 -7.82 -5.95
C VAL A 232 -2.07 -8.89 -6.66
N SER A 233 -2.76 -9.76 -5.92
CA SER A 233 -3.58 -10.80 -6.54
C SER A 233 -4.70 -10.19 -7.38
N MET A 234 -5.35 -9.13 -6.89
CA MET A 234 -6.35 -8.39 -7.64
C MET A 234 -5.76 -7.75 -8.91
N LEU A 235 -4.59 -7.09 -8.80
CA LEU A 235 -3.97 -6.40 -9.93
C LEU A 235 -3.48 -7.35 -11.02
N ILE A 236 -2.91 -8.51 -10.65
CA ILE A 236 -2.47 -9.54 -11.60
C ILE A 236 -3.67 -10.15 -12.34
N MET A 237 -4.74 -10.47 -11.61
CA MET A 237 -5.89 -11.18 -12.18
C MET A 237 -6.89 -10.25 -12.88
N GLY A 238 -6.81 -8.94 -12.64
CA GLY A 238 -7.78 -7.97 -13.14
C GLY A 238 -9.12 -7.97 -12.39
N HIS A 239 -9.26 -8.78 -11.33
CA HIS A 239 -10.47 -8.83 -10.50
C HIS A 239 -10.14 -9.29 -9.07
N PRO A 240 -10.98 -8.96 -8.07
CA PRO A 240 -10.80 -9.39 -6.68
C PRO A 240 -10.64 -10.91 -6.54
N GLN A 241 -9.70 -11.34 -5.69
CA GLN A 241 -9.45 -12.76 -5.38
C GLN A 241 -9.88 -13.14 -3.95
N PHE A 242 -10.29 -12.15 -3.17
CA PHE A 242 -10.72 -12.29 -1.79
C PHE A 242 -11.98 -11.45 -1.59
N GLU A 243 -12.94 -12.01 -0.87
CA GLU A 243 -14.14 -11.30 -0.44
C GLU A 243 -13.80 -10.16 0.52
N THR A 244 -14.73 -9.24 0.73
CA THR A 244 -14.67 -8.26 1.82
C THR A 244 -15.52 -8.72 3.00
N GLN A 245 -15.17 -8.29 4.21
CA GLN A 245 -16.11 -8.37 5.33
C GLN A 245 -17.32 -7.45 5.10
N ASP A 246 -18.39 -7.71 5.84
CA ASP A 246 -19.54 -6.81 5.88
C ASP A 246 -19.21 -5.46 6.57
N ASP A 247 -20.18 -4.56 6.59
CA ASP A 247 -20.01 -3.24 7.23
C ASP A 247 -19.78 -3.32 8.75
N ALA A 248 -20.20 -4.41 9.39
CA ALA A 248 -19.96 -4.67 10.80
C ALA A 248 -18.57 -5.29 11.06
N GLY A 249 -17.79 -5.59 10.01
CA GLY A 249 -16.47 -6.21 10.12
C GLY A 249 -16.55 -7.71 10.42
N ILE A 250 -17.66 -8.35 10.05
CA ILE A 250 -17.89 -9.78 10.20
C ILE A 250 -17.49 -10.49 8.90
N GLY A 251 -16.80 -11.62 9.04
CA GLY A 251 -16.31 -12.46 7.94
C GLY A 251 -14.81 -12.71 8.00
N ASP A 252 -14.30 -13.48 7.04
CA ASP A 252 -12.88 -13.83 6.90
C ASP A 252 -12.16 -13.05 5.78
N GLY A 253 -12.91 -12.25 5.02
CA GLY A 253 -12.47 -11.39 3.94
C GLY A 253 -11.69 -10.15 4.37
N ILE A 254 -11.49 -9.23 3.43
CA ILE A 254 -10.79 -7.97 3.66
C ILE A 254 -11.64 -7.10 4.60
N PRO A 255 -11.11 -6.72 5.77
CA PRO A 255 -11.83 -5.96 6.76
C PRO A 255 -11.91 -4.46 6.42
N PRO A 256 -13.01 -3.76 6.79
CA PRO A 256 -13.06 -2.31 6.71
C PRO A 256 -12.06 -1.67 7.69
N ILE A 257 -11.78 -0.39 7.47
CA ILE A 257 -11.11 0.43 8.49
C ILE A 257 -12.10 0.81 9.60
N PRO A 258 -11.66 1.02 10.84
CA PRO A 258 -12.53 1.45 11.95
C PRO A 258 -13.42 2.66 11.62
N GLU A 259 -12.89 3.62 10.87
CA GLU A 259 -13.59 4.85 10.48
C GLU A 259 -14.78 4.59 9.56
N TRP A 260 -14.79 3.46 8.84
CA TRP A 260 -15.90 3.01 7.99
C TRP A 260 -17.18 2.74 8.78
N GLN A 261 -17.01 2.33 10.04
CA GLN A 261 -18.10 1.91 10.93
C GLN A 261 -18.64 3.06 11.79
N LEU A 262 -18.06 4.26 11.65
CA LEU A 262 -18.51 5.43 12.37
C LEU A 262 -19.75 6.02 11.70
N ASP A 263 -20.83 6.15 12.46
CA ASP A 263 -22.01 6.90 12.06
C ASP A 263 -21.72 8.40 12.22
N TRP A 264 -21.19 9.02 11.16
CA TRP A 264 -21.00 10.46 11.13
C TRP A 264 -22.29 11.15 10.66
N ILE A 265 -22.98 11.82 11.57
CA ILE A 265 -24.13 12.68 11.26
C ILE A 265 -23.65 14.13 11.30
N ALA A 266 -23.03 14.58 10.22
CA ALA A 266 -22.96 16.01 9.91
C ALA A 266 -23.23 16.19 8.42
N LEU A 267 -24.51 16.37 8.10
CA LEU A 267 -24.92 16.90 6.80
C LEU A 267 -24.36 18.32 6.70
N SER A 268 -23.24 18.48 5.98
CA SER A 268 -22.90 19.78 5.43
C SER A 268 -23.95 20.08 4.36
N GLU A 269 -24.69 21.19 4.52
CA GLU A 269 -25.74 21.65 3.59
C GLU A 269 -25.23 21.81 2.15
N ASN A 270 -23.91 21.80 1.94
CA ASN A 270 -23.27 21.98 0.65
C ASN A 270 -22.93 20.69 -0.09
N LEU A 271 -23.19 19.49 0.42
CA LEU A 271 -22.84 18.25 -0.29
C LEU A 271 -23.86 17.88 -1.37
N TYR A 272 -23.40 17.17 -2.41
CA TYR A 272 -24.28 16.66 -3.46
C TYR A 272 -25.13 15.50 -2.94
N ASP A 273 -26.46 15.59 -3.04
CA ASP A 273 -27.35 14.53 -2.60
C ASP A 273 -27.50 13.46 -3.69
N ILE A 274 -27.25 12.21 -3.32
CA ILE A 274 -27.43 11.04 -4.21
C ILE A 274 -28.72 10.27 -3.89
N SER A 275 -29.49 10.70 -2.88
CA SER A 275 -30.68 10.00 -2.38
C SER A 275 -31.73 9.79 -3.47
N ASP A 276 -31.92 10.79 -4.34
CA ASP A 276 -32.91 10.77 -5.42
C ASP A 276 -32.48 9.97 -6.66
N LEU A 277 -31.22 9.53 -6.73
CA LEU A 277 -30.72 8.74 -7.87
C LEU A 277 -31.14 7.28 -7.75
N ASP A 278 -31.58 6.67 -8.85
CA ASP A 278 -31.83 5.22 -8.93
C ASP A 278 -30.51 4.45 -9.12
N ILE A 279 -29.85 4.16 -8.00
CA ILE A 279 -28.55 3.48 -7.94
C ILE A 279 -28.58 2.26 -7.03
N ASP A 280 -27.78 1.24 -7.39
CA ASP A 280 -27.63 0.01 -6.61
C ASP A 280 -27.21 0.30 -5.16
N ASP A 281 -27.80 -0.45 -4.22
CA ASP A 281 -27.61 -0.26 -2.77
C ASP A 281 -26.15 -0.32 -2.35
N GLU A 282 -25.35 -1.21 -2.94
CA GLU A 282 -23.95 -1.37 -2.57
C GLU A 282 -23.12 -0.14 -3.00
N VAL A 283 -23.38 0.42 -4.18
CA VAL A 283 -22.71 1.64 -4.65
C VAL A 283 -23.12 2.84 -3.78
N ARG A 284 -24.41 2.94 -3.42
CA ARG A 284 -24.93 3.96 -2.51
C ARG A 284 -24.28 3.89 -1.13
N ASN A 285 -24.19 2.68 -0.56
CA ASN A 285 -23.59 2.42 0.74
C ASN A 285 -22.11 2.84 0.76
N VAL A 286 -21.33 2.38 -0.22
CA VAL A 286 -19.91 2.73 -0.33
C VAL A 286 -19.71 4.23 -0.50
N PHE A 287 -20.48 4.88 -1.36
CA PHE A 287 -20.41 6.32 -1.57
C PHE A 287 -20.68 7.10 -0.27
N THR A 288 -21.76 6.75 0.43
CA THR A 288 -22.17 7.43 1.68
C THR A 288 -21.13 7.25 2.78
N ARG A 289 -20.59 6.04 2.94
CA ARG A 289 -19.55 5.76 3.95
C ARG A 289 -18.22 6.42 3.62
N LEU A 290 -17.81 6.41 2.34
CA LEU A 290 -16.59 7.12 1.92
C LEU A 290 -16.68 8.62 2.21
N ARG A 291 -17.84 9.23 1.96
CA ARG A 291 -18.07 10.64 2.27
C ARG A 291 -17.84 10.92 3.76
N ASN A 292 -18.41 10.09 4.65
CA ASN A 292 -18.23 10.21 6.10
C ASN A 292 -16.76 10.03 6.50
N VAL A 293 -16.10 9.00 5.96
CA VAL A 293 -14.69 8.69 6.21
C VAL A 293 -13.79 9.85 5.76
N PHE A 294 -14.06 10.48 4.62
CA PHE A 294 -13.29 11.61 4.13
C PHE A 294 -13.51 12.89 4.93
N GLN A 295 -14.74 13.15 5.39
CA GLN A 295 -15.02 14.23 6.33
C GLN A 295 -14.25 14.06 7.63
N TRP A 296 -14.22 12.85 8.17
CA TRP A 296 -13.43 12.53 9.37
C TRP A 296 -11.93 12.78 9.13
N ALA A 297 -11.42 12.39 7.97
CA ALA A 297 -10.02 12.55 7.60
C ALA A 297 -9.57 14.02 7.49
N GLN A 298 -10.49 14.96 7.29
CA GLN A 298 -10.18 16.40 7.32
C GLN A 298 -9.75 16.86 8.73
N GLN A 299 -10.22 16.18 9.78
CA GLN A 299 -9.85 16.49 11.16
C GLN A 299 -8.59 15.73 11.58
N ILE A 300 -8.49 14.47 11.17
CA ILE A 300 -7.38 13.58 11.51
C ILE A 300 -6.90 12.90 10.22
N PRO A 301 -5.80 13.39 9.61
CA PRO A 301 -5.28 12.81 8.37
C PRO A 301 -4.90 11.34 8.54
N PHE A 302 -5.19 10.55 7.51
CA PHE A 302 -4.84 9.13 7.52
C PHE A 302 -3.31 8.90 7.44
N PRO A 303 -2.77 7.96 8.22
CA PRO A 303 -1.54 7.28 7.86
C PRO A 303 -1.66 6.63 6.49
N THR A 304 -0.58 6.57 5.71
CA THR A 304 -0.63 6.03 4.34
C THR A 304 -1.06 4.57 4.27
N THR A 305 -0.71 3.77 5.28
CA THR A 305 -1.16 2.38 5.41
C THR A 305 -2.67 2.27 5.67
N ARG A 306 -3.29 3.25 6.32
CA ARG A 306 -4.75 3.30 6.54
C ARG A 306 -5.50 3.68 5.28
N LEU A 307 -4.97 4.62 4.49
CA LEU A 307 -5.52 4.93 3.16
C LEU A 307 -5.42 3.71 2.23
N HIS A 308 -4.33 2.95 2.30
CA HIS A 308 -4.20 1.69 1.57
C HIS A 308 -5.27 0.68 1.98
N ASP A 309 -5.50 0.49 3.29
CA ASP A 309 -6.51 -0.45 3.79
C ASP A 309 -7.92 -0.06 3.32
N LEU A 310 -8.27 1.23 3.38
CA LEU A 310 -9.54 1.76 2.87
C LEU A 310 -9.68 1.52 1.36
N THR A 311 -8.66 1.86 0.60
CA THR A 311 -8.62 1.70 -0.86
C THR A 311 -8.75 0.24 -1.25
N CYS A 312 -8.03 -0.65 -0.58
CA CYS A 312 -8.10 -2.09 -0.80
C CYS A 312 -9.52 -2.62 -0.57
N PHE A 313 -10.13 -2.28 0.57
CA PHE A 313 -11.49 -2.67 0.90
C PHE A 313 -12.52 -2.18 -0.12
N VAL A 314 -12.52 -0.87 -0.42
CA VAL A 314 -13.51 -0.23 -1.30
C VAL A 314 -13.43 -0.78 -2.72
N VAL A 315 -12.21 -0.90 -3.28
CA VAL A 315 -12.03 -1.39 -4.65
C VAL A 315 -12.47 -2.86 -4.76
N HIS A 316 -12.14 -3.71 -3.77
CA HIS A 316 -12.59 -5.10 -3.77
C HIS A 316 -14.11 -5.18 -3.70
N ARG A 317 -14.73 -4.43 -2.76
CA ARG A 317 -16.17 -4.45 -2.55
C ARG A 317 -16.96 -4.02 -3.77
N LEU A 318 -16.56 -2.91 -4.40
CA LEU A 318 -17.23 -2.40 -5.60
C LEU A 318 -17.05 -3.33 -6.81
N LEU A 319 -15.86 -3.91 -7.00
CA LEU A 319 -15.63 -4.83 -8.11
C LEU A 319 -16.40 -6.15 -7.93
N LEU A 320 -16.50 -6.67 -6.71
CA LEU A 320 -17.31 -7.85 -6.39
C LEU A 320 -18.82 -7.61 -6.60
N SER A 321 -19.28 -6.36 -6.43
CA SER A 321 -20.68 -5.98 -6.64
C SER A 321 -21.10 -5.85 -8.12
N THR A 322 -20.19 -6.10 -9.07
CA THR A 322 -20.49 -5.93 -10.50
C THR A 322 -21.47 -7.00 -10.97
N PRO A 323 -22.57 -6.64 -11.67
CA PRO A 323 -23.52 -7.64 -12.17
C PRO A 323 -22.80 -8.67 -13.06
N GLY A 324 -22.93 -9.95 -12.72
CA GLY A 324 -22.50 -11.04 -13.59
C GLY A 324 -23.35 -11.10 -14.87
N ALA A 325 -22.91 -11.93 -15.83
CA ALA A 325 -23.59 -12.08 -17.13
C ALA A 325 -25.09 -12.48 -17.03
N ASP A 326 -25.53 -12.99 -15.88
CA ASP A 326 -26.85 -13.61 -15.68
C ASP A 326 -27.85 -12.78 -14.84
N ASN A 327 -27.54 -11.55 -14.38
CA ASN A 327 -28.47 -10.77 -13.55
C ASN A 327 -28.68 -9.31 -14.01
N THR A 328 -29.83 -8.76 -13.58
CA THR A 328 -30.39 -7.42 -13.85
C THR A 328 -29.35 -6.37 -14.22
N LYS A 329 -29.51 -5.77 -15.41
CA LYS A 329 -28.65 -4.68 -15.89
C LYS A 329 -28.70 -3.52 -14.89
N SER A 330 -27.60 -3.31 -14.18
CA SER A 330 -27.37 -2.11 -13.38
C SER A 330 -27.50 -0.86 -14.24
N SER A 331 -28.01 0.22 -13.65
CA SER A 331 -28.23 1.47 -14.37
C SER A 331 -26.88 2.06 -14.84
N PRO A 332 -26.78 2.68 -16.03
CA PRO A 332 -25.52 3.24 -16.50
C PRO A 332 -24.92 4.28 -15.55
N ILE A 333 -25.75 4.99 -14.78
CA ILE A 333 -25.28 5.94 -13.76
C ILE A 333 -24.64 5.23 -12.56
N THR A 334 -25.18 4.09 -12.13
CA THR A 334 -24.58 3.26 -11.07
C THR A 334 -23.18 2.82 -11.45
N GLU A 335 -23.00 2.31 -12.68
CA GLU A 335 -21.70 1.88 -13.16
C GLU A 335 -20.72 3.05 -13.31
N CYS A 336 -21.18 4.21 -13.79
CA CYS A 336 -20.36 5.41 -13.85
C CYS A 336 -19.87 5.83 -12.46
N ILE A 337 -20.74 5.84 -11.44
CA ILE A 337 -20.37 6.15 -10.06
C ILE A 337 -19.39 5.09 -9.52
N ARG A 338 -19.69 3.80 -9.69
CA ARG A 338 -18.84 2.69 -9.25
C ARG A 338 -17.41 2.82 -9.79
N TYR A 339 -17.27 2.91 -11.10
CA TYR A 339 -15.94 3.00 -11.73
C TYR A 339 -15.24 4.33 -11.41
N ALA A 340 -15.98 5.43 -11.28
CA ALA A 340 -15.39 6.69 -10.84
C ALA A 340 -14.88 6.61 -9.39
N ILE A 341 -15.59 5.97 -8.45
CA ILE A 341 -15.09 5.74 -7.09
C ILE A 341 -13.82 4.88 -7.13
N ILE A 342 -13.84 3.77 -7.87
CA ILE A 342 -12.66 2.88 -7.98
C ILE A 342 -11.44 3.66 -8.49
N LEU A 343 -11.60 4.42 -9.57
CA LEU A 343 -10.52 5.24 -10.13
C LEU A 343 -10.07 6.32 -9.14
N TYR A 344 -11.00 6.97 -8.44
CA TYR A 344 -10.68 7.96 -7.43
C TYR A 344 -9.82 7.36 -6.32
N MET A 345 -10.16 6.18 -5.81
CA MET A 345 -9.37 5.48 -4.80
C MET A 345 -7.96 5.14 -5.31
N PHE A 346 -7.81 4.69 -6.57
CA PHE A 346 -6.49 4.47 -7.17
C PHE A 346 -5.67 5.77 -7.30
N LEU A 347 -6.32 6.87 -7.68
CA LEU A 347 -5.66 8.17 -7.86
C LEU A 347 -5.13 8.72 -6.54
N ILE A 348 -5.96 8.74 -5.48
CA ILE A 348 -5.55 9.29 -4.17
C ILE A 348 -4.52 8.42 -3.46
N GLN A 349 -4.57 7.10 -3.67
CA GLN A 349 -3.60 6.15 -3.10
C GLN A 349 -2.24 6.26 -3.79
N GLY A 350 -2.22 6.52 -5.10
CA GLY A 350 -0.99 6.51 -5.90
C GLY A 350 -0.41 5.09 -6.07
N PRO A 351 0.69 4.93 -6.83
CA PRO A 351 1.30 3.62 -7.06
C PRO A 351 1.95 3.04 -5.80
N THR A 352 1.73 1.75 -5.52
CA THR A 352 2.35 1.03 -4.40
C THR A 352 2.81 -0.35 -4.82
N TYR A 353 4.11 -0.66 -4.68
CA TYR A 353 4.83 -1.94 -4.95
C TYR A 353 4.57 -2.65 -6.27
N TYR A 354 3.55 -2.24 -6.99
CA TYR A 354 3.03 -2.80 -8.20
C TYR A 354 2.30 -1.70 -8.98
N PRO A 355 2.46 -1.61 -10.31
CA PRO A 355 1.81 -0.57 -11.10
C PRO A 355 0.30 -0.78 -11.25
N HIS A 356 -0.49 0.28 -11.11
CA HIS A 356 -1.95 0.21 -11.26
C HIS A 356 -2.42 0.34 -12.72
N ALA A 357 -1.51 0.62 -13.66
CA ALA A 357 -1.81 1.08 -15.01
C ALA A 357 -2.76 0.16 -15.80
N VAL A 358 -2.53 -1.16 -15.77
CA VAL A 358 -3.34 -2.14 -16.51
C VAL A 358 -4.78 -2.16 -15.99
N MET A 359 -4.95 -2.26 -14.67
CA MET A 359 -6.27 -2.26 -14.05
C MET A 359 -6.97 -0.91 -14.23
N MET A 360 -6.26 0.21 -14.04
CA MET A 360 -6.85 1.54 -14.28
C MET A 360 -7.31 1.71 -15.73
N ASP A 361 -6.54 1.26 -16.72
CA ASP A 361 -6.94 1.34 -18.13
C ASP A 361 -8.20 0.50 -18.43
N MET A 362 -8.30 -0.69 -17.84
CA MET A 362 -9.49 -1.52 -17.90
C MET A 362 -10.71 -0.80 -17.31
N ILE A 363 -10.58 -0.24 -16.10
CA ILE A 363 -11.67 0.48 -15.42
C ILE A 363 -12.07 1.75 -16.18
N VAL A 364 -11.12 2.53 -16.72
CA VAL A 364 -11.39 3.68 -17.59
C VAL A 364 -12.16 3.26 -18.83
N THR A 365 -11.86 2.09 -19.40
CA THR A 365 -12.58 1.54 -20.56
C THR A 365 -14.03 1.24 -20.21
N GLN A 366 -14.28 0.60 -19.06
CA GLN A 366 -15.64 0.32 -18.58
C GLN A 366 -16.41 1.62 -18.31
N LEU A 367 -15.80 2.57 -17.59
CA LEU A 367 -16.39 3.89 -17.32
C LEU A 367 -16.78 4.59 -18.63
N MET A 368 -15.89 4.61 -19.62
CA MET A 368 -16.16 5.23 -20.90
C MET A 368 -17.31 4.54 -21.65
N GLY A 369 -17.41 3.21 -21.55
CA GLY A 369 -18.53 2.44 -22.09
C GLY A 369 -19.88 2.85 -21.50
N HIS A 370 -19.98 2.94 -20.17
CA HIS A 370 -21.22 3.33 -19.49
C HIS A 370 -21.57 4.82 -19.68
N LEU A 371 -20.58 5.70 -19.76
CA LEU A 371 -20.81 7.10 -20.12
C LEU A 371 -21.44 7.24 -21.52
N ASN A 372 -21.08 6.38 -22.49
CA ASN A 372 -21.71 6.40 -23.82
C ASN A 372 -23.18 5.98 -23.75
N GLN A 373 -23.51 5.01 -22.89
CA GLN A 373 -24.89 4.59 -22.68
C GLN A 373 -25.69 5.72 -22.01
N LEU A 374 -25.08 6.40 -21.06
CA LEU A 374 -25.70 7.51 -20.32
C LEU A 374 -25.96 8.74 -21.20
N GLU A 375 -25.16 8.98 -22.24
CA GLU A 375 -25.42 10.04 -23.24
C GLU A 375 -26.72 9.84 -24.04
N SER A 376 -27.19 8.60 -24.16
CA SER A 376 -28.46 8.30 -24.84
C SER A 376 -29.70 8.66 -24.00
N ILE A 377 -29.49 8.94 -22.71
CA ILE A 377 -30.54 9.27 -21.75
C ILE A 377 -30.54 10.80 -21.56
N HIS A 378 -31.68 11.44 -21.84
CA HIS A 378 -31.81 12.87 -21.63
C HIS A 378 -31.79 13.18 -20.14
N ARG A 379 -30.78 13.95 -19.69
CA ARG A 379 -30.61 14.34 -18.29
C ARG A 379 -30.00 15.73 -18.19
N ILE A 380 -30.26 16.38 -17.07
CA ILE A 380 -29.63 17.66 -16.72
C ILE A 380 -28.26 17.33 -16.14
N TYR A 381 -27.21 17.97 -16.67
CA TYR A 381 -25.87 17.83 -16.12
C TYR A 381 -25.76 18.53 -14.76
N ASP A 382 -24.99 17.95 -13.86
CA ASP A 382 -24.75 18.52 -12.53
C ASP A 382 -23.34 18.25 -11.98
N SER A 383 -23.15 18.46 -10.67
CA SER A 383 -21.86 18.25 -9.99
C SER A 383 -21.33 16.82 -10.11
N LEU A 384 -22.21 15.81 -10.17
CA LEU A 384 -21.82 14.41 -10.28
C LEU A 384 -21.12 14.15 -11.61
N ASP A 385 -21.59 14.79 -12.68
CA ASP A 385 -20.99 14.64 -14.00
C ASP A 385 -19.63 15.29 -14.11
N ILE A 386 -19.48 16.47 -13.53
CA ILE A 386 -18.17 17.12 -13.39
C ILE A 386 -17.21 16.19 -12.65
N TRP A 387 -17.65 15.60 -11.54
CA TRP A 387 -16.83 14.70 -10.73
C TRP A 387 -16.40 13.44 -11.50
N ILE A 388 -17.35 12.77 -12.17
CA ILE A 388 -17.06 11.57 -12.99
C ILE A 388 -16.07 11.89 -14.11
N LEU A 389 -16.29 13.00 -14.85
CA LEU A 389 -15.41 13.39 -15.95
C LEU A 389 -14.03 13.84 -15.45
N ALA A 390 -13.97 14.55 -14.32
CA ALA A 390 -12.71 14.95 -13.69
C ALA A 390 -11.84 13.73 -13.38
N ILE A 391 -12.41 12.70 -12.74
CA ILE A 391 -11.70 11.47 -12.42
C ILE A 391 -11.28 10.73 -13.70
N GLY A 392 -12.19 10.61 -14.66
CA GLY A 392 -11.89 9.98 -15.95
C GLY A 392 -10.75 10.68 -16.70
N MET A 393 -10.68 12.01 -16.67
CA MET A 393 -9.58 12.78 -17.27
C MET A 393 -8.25 12.49 -16.61
N VAL A 394 -8.16 12.59 -15.28
CA VAL A 394 -6.91 12.35 -14.55
C VAL A 394 -6.46 10.89 -14.73
N ALA A 395 -7.38 9.94 -14.59
CA ALA A 395 -7.08 8.51 -14.73
C ALA A 395 -6.67 8.09 -16.14
N SER A 396 -7.10 8.83 -17.18
CA SER A 396 -6.78 8.54 -18.57
C SER A 396 -5.63 9.36 -19.13
N MET A 397 -4.99 10.23 -18.32
CA MET A 397 -3.91 11.10 -18.77
C MET A 397 -2.78 10.29 -19.44
N GLY A 398 -2.36 10.73 -20.63
CA GLY A 398 -1.33 10.06 -21.43
C GLY A 398 -1.82 8.85 -22.23
N THR A 399 -3.12 8.52 -22.19
CA THR A 399 -3.73 7.45 -23.00
C THR A 399 -4.52 8.01 -24.19
N THR A 400 -4.90 7.14 -25.12
CA THR A 400 -5.76 7.48 -26.26
C THR A 400 -7.20 7.84 -25.85
N LYS A 401 -7.61 7.56 -24.61
CA LYS A 401 -8.97 7.80 -24.10
C LYS A 401 -9.15 9.22 -23.53
N TYR A 402 -8.05 9.87 -23.15
CA TYR A 402 -8.05 11.23 -22.58
C TYR A 402 -8.78 12.28 -23.42
N PRO A 403 -8.58 12.38 -24.75
CA PRO A 403 -9.26 13.39 -25.56
C PRO A 403 -10.78 13.31 -25.48
N ARG A 404 -11.36 12.10 -25.31
CA ARG A 404 -12.81 11.91 -25.23
C ARG A 404 -13.38 12.45 -23.91
N PHE A 405 -12.68 12.23 -22.79
CA PHE A 405 -13.07 12.81 -21.51
C PHE A 405 -12.95 14.33 -21.53
N LYS A 406 -11.85 14.86 -22.11
CA LYS A 406 -11.62 16.30 -22.25
C LYS A 406 -12.73 16.98 -23.06
N GLU A 407 -13.14 16.39 -24.18
CA GLU A 407 -14.19 16.96 -25.02
C GLU A 407 -15.56 16.96 -24.31
N ARG A 408 -15.90 15.89 -23.59
CA ARG A 408 -17.12 15.83 -22.76
C ARG A 408 -17.11 16.89 -21.68
N ALA A 409 -15.99 17.06 -20.98
CA ALA A 409 -15.84 18.06 -19.93
C ALA A 409 -15.98 19.50 -20.48
N ARG A 410 -15.53 19.76 -21.72
CA ARG A 410 -15.70 21.04 -22.42
C ARG A 410 -17.17 21.34 -22.77
N VAL A 411 -17.92 20.35 -23.23
CA VAL A 411 -19.36 20.50 -23.47
C VAL A 411 -20.08 20.79 -22.15
N LEU A 412 -19.70 20.09 -21.09
CA LEU A 412 -20.33 20.21 -19.78
C LEU A 412 -20.03 21.54 -19.11
N SER A 413 -18.78 22.02 -19.18
CA SER A 413 -18.40 23.33 -18.65
C SER A 413 -19.21 24.46 -19.28
N THR A 414 -19.50 24.36 -20.59
CA THR A 414 -20.35 25.32 -21.30
C THR A 414 -21.80 25.23 -20.83
N SER A 415 -22.33 24.02 -20.63
CA SER A 415 -23.71 23.80 -20.16
C SER A 415 -23.96 24.31 -18.74
N LEU A 416 -22.99 24.12 -17.85
CA LEU A 416 -23.04 24.60 -16.46
C LEU A 416 -22.54 26.05 -16.27
N ARG A 417 -22.06 26.70 -17.35
CA ARG A 417 -21.50 28.05 -17.33
C ARG A 417 -20.35 28.21 -16.33
N LEU A 418 -19.43 27.24 -16.32
CA LEU A 418 -18.22 27.33 -15.51
C LEU A 418 -17.28 28.38 -16.11
N GLU A 419 -16.89 29.38 -15.32
CA GLU A 419 -16.05 30.51 -15.77
C GLU A 419 -14.59 30.31 -15.37
N THR A 420 -14.33 29.52 -14.32
CA THR A 420 -13.01 29.29 -13.76
C THR A 420 -12.78 27.82 -13.43
N CYS A 421 -11.50 27.43 -13.29
CA CYS A 421 -11.17 26.11 -12.74
C CYS A 421 -11.70 25.93 -11.30
N ASP A 422 -11.82 27.01 -10.53
CA ASP A 422 -12.31 26.94 -9.15
C ASP A 422 -13.80 26.56 -9.11
N ASP A 423 -14.59 26.92 -10.13
CA ASP A 423 -15.97 26.47 -10.27
C ASP A 423 -16.05 24.95 -10.47
N ALA A 424 -15.18 24.41 -11.33
CA ALA A 424 -15.09 22.95 -11.53
C ALA A 424 -14.66 22.24 -10.23
N LEU A 425 -13.64 22.76 -9.54
CA LEU A 425 -13.20 22.22 -8.25
C LEU A 425 -14.30 22.28 -7.19
N PHE A 426 -15.10 23.35 -7.16
CA PHE A 426 -16.26 23.44 -6.28
C PHE A 426 -17.25 22.29 -6.53
N HIS A 427 -17.58 21.99 -7.79
CA HIS A 427 -18.44 20.86 -8.13
C HIS A 427 -17.81 19.51 -7.74
N ILE A 428 -16.52 19.29 -8.02
CA ILE A 428 -15.80 18.05 -7.66
C ILE A 428 -15.84 17.83 -6.15
N LYS A 429 -15.51 18.86 -5.36
CA LYS A 429 -15.39 18.77 -3.90
C LYS A 429 -16.70 18.44 -3.19
N ARG A 430 -17.84 18.82 -3.78
CA ARG A 430 -19.18 18.55 -3.21
C ARG A 430 -19.65 17.11 -3.35
N VAL A 431 -19.06 16.34 -4.27
CA VAL A 431 -19.47 14.94 -4.52
C VAL A 431 -18.73 14.00 -3.57
N LEU A 432 -17.43 13.81 -3.79
CA LEU A 432 -16.54 13.02 -2.93
C LEU A 432 -15.13 13.62 -3.02
N TRP A 433 -14.57 14.00 -1.87
CA TRP A 433 -13.25 14.62 -1.81
C TRP A 433 -12.51 14.31 -0.51
N LEU A 434 -11.30 13.77 -0.65
CA LEU A 434 -10.33 13.66 0.41
C LEU A 434 -9.26 14.74 0.22
N GLU A 435 -9.06 15.59 1.23
CA GLU A 435 -7.98 16.57 1.22
C GLU A 435 -6.63 15.85 1.40
N ILE A 436 -5.91 15.65 0.29
CA ILE A 436 -4.56 15.10 0.26
C ILE A 436 -3.57 16.14 -0.27
N LEU A 437 -2.28 15.99 0.07
CA LEU A 437 -1.21 16.94 -0.29
C LEU A 437 -1.12 17.25 -1.80
N GLN A 438 -1.57 16.33 -2.65
CA GLN A 438 -1.56 16.44 -4.11
C GLN A 438 -2.95 16.73 -4.71
N GLY A 439 -3.98 16.91 -3.87
CA GLY A 439 -5.40 16.82 -4.21
C GLY A 439 -5.80 17.66 -5.41
N GLU A 440 -5.81 18.99 -5.27
CA GLU A 440 -6.21 19.89 -6.36
C GLU A 440 -5.22 19.90 -7.53
N ASN A 441 -3.93 19.68 -7.26
CA ASN A 441 -2.86 19.77 -8.25
C ASN A 441 -3.02 18.72 -9.37
N ALA A 442 -3.64 17.57 -9.06
CA ALA A 442 -3.94 16.55 -10.06
C ALA A 442 -5.06 16.95 -11.01
N PHE A 443 -6.04 17.76 -10.59
CA PHE A 443 -7.21 18.10 -11.39
C PHE A 443 -7.08 19.46 -12.09
N ARG A 444 -6.50 20.46 -11.42
CA ARG A 444 -6.43 21.85 -11.87
C ARG A 444 -5.88 22.02 -13.31
N PRO A 445 -4.75 21.41 -13.70
CA PRO A 445 -4.19 21.58 -15.05
C PRO A 445 -5.13 21.15 -16.17
N HIS A 446 -5.99 20.15 -15.93
CA HIS A 446 -6.95 19.67 -16.92
C HIS A 446 -8.07 20.67 -17.14
N TRP A 447 -8.62 21.22 -16.05
CA TRP A 447 -9.72 22.17 -16.09
C TRP A 447 -9.28 23.56 -16.55
N ASP A 448 -8.07 24.00 -16.19
CA ASP A 448 -7.46 25.19 -16.77
C ASP A 448 -7.33 25.08 -18.30
N SER A 449 -6.97 23.90 -18.82
CA SER A 449 -6.90 23.66 -20.27
C SER A 449 -8.27 23.63 -20.97
N ILE A 450 -9.37 23.49 -20.22
CA ILE A 450 -10.74 23.45 -20.77
C ILE A 450 -11.41 24.83 -20.68
N ILE A 451 -11.20 25.53 -19.56
CA ILE A 451 -11.92 26.77 -19.21
C ILE A 451 -11.04 28.00 -19.49
N GLY A 452 -9.72 27.88 -19.42
CA GLY A 452 -8.75 28.95 -19.67
C GLY A 452 -8.37 29.12 -21.15
N LYS A 453 -7.98 30.36 -21.50
CA LYS A 453 -7.31 30.69 -22.78
C LYS A 453 -6.00 29.89 -22.87
N ASP A 454 -5.72 29.29 -24.03
CA ASP A 454 -4.49 28.54 -24.35
C ASP A 454 -3.26 29.02 -23.54
N PRO A 455 -2.68 28.17 -22.68
CA PRO A 455 -1.32 28.39 -22.24
C PRO A 455 -0.40 28.09 -23.43
N LEU A 456 0.23 29.13 -23.95
CA LEU A 456 1.49 28.99 -24.67
C LEU A 456 2.44 28.23 -23.73
N GLU A 457 2.83 27.03 -24.18
CA GLU A 457 3.70 26.04 -23.52
C GLU A 457 2.98 24.94 -22.71
N PRO A 458 3.21 23.66 -23.06
CA PRO A 458 2.82 22.57 -22.19
C PRO A 458 3.66 22.63 -20.91
N PRO A 459 3.05 22.55 -19.72
CA PRO A 459 3.81 22.42 -18.48
C PRO A 459 4.65 21.13 -18.54
N SER A 460 5.97 21.29 -18.50
CA SER A 460 6.93 20.20 -18.33
C SER A 460 6.93 19.72 -16.88
N TYR A 461 5.88 19.00 -16.48
CA TYR A 461 5.87 18.31 -15.19
C TYR A 461 5.48 16.84 -15.35
N THR A 462 6.45 16.01 -14.98
CA THR A 462 6.41 14.57 -14.89
C THR A 462 5.52 14.14 -13.71
N ILE A 463 4.21 14.21 -13.87
CA ILE A 463 3.27 13.58 -12.94
C ILE A 463 2.62 12.45 -13.74
N TYR A 464 2.82 11.21 -13.30
CA TYR A 464 2.50 9.96 -14.01
C TYR A 464 3.38 9.56 -15.21
N ALA A 465 4.59 10.10 -15.39
CA ALA A 465 5.60 9.23 -16.00
C ALA A 465 5.96 8.20 -14.93
N SER A 466 5.28 7.06 -15.03
CA SER A 466 5.72 5.80 -14.50
C SER A 466 7.26 5.72 -14.50
N SER A 467 7.88 5.90 -13.34
CA SER A 467 9.06 5.08 -13.01
C SER A 467 8.68 3.59 -13.00
N SER A 468 7.40 3.25 -13.15
CA SER A 468 6.88 1.94 -13.54
C SER A 468 7.32 1.46 -14.92
N ARG A 469 7.88 2.30 -15.81
CA ARG A 469 8.64 1.78 -16.97
C ARG A 469 9.85 0.94 -16.57
N ALA A 470 10.33 1.05 -15.33
CA ALA A 470 11.40 0.19 -14.83
C ALA A 470 10.94 -1.24 -14.46
N LEU A 471 9.61 -1.49 -14.39
CA LEU A 471 9.11 -2.82 -14.02
C LEU A 471 8.30 -3.54 -15.10
N LEU A 472 7.70 -2.86 -16.09
CA LEU A 472 6.74 -3.46 -17.04
C LEU A 472 6.89 -3.03 -18.51
N SER A 473 8.10 -2.71 -18.99
CA SER A 473 8.37 -2.64 -20.44
C SER A 473 9.69 -3.26 -20.81
#